data_AF-A0A2V7FGK8-F1
#
_entry.id   AF-A0A2V7FGK8-F1
#
_cell.length_a   1.000
_cell.length_b   1.000
_cell.length_c   1.000
_cell.angle_alpha   90.00
_cell.angle_beta   90.00
_cell.angle_gamma   90.00
#
_symmetry.space_group_name_H-M   'P 1'
#
loop_
_entity.id
_entity.type
_entity.pdbx_description
1 polymer ?
#
loop_
_entity_poly.entity_id
_entity_poly.type
_entity_poly.pdbx_seq_one_letter_code
_entity_poly.pdbx_strand_id
1 'polypeptide(L)'
;PTAQAPAYAEIAPASAERAEIDDAIECIGCGMCVSACTMVAHDRRFPGPAALNRAFTLQRDRRDAAHDARWSILVGDDALPRCHGQGTCTDVCPMRLSPTRSIIRLRQMAVRRLVGLS
;
A
#
# COMPACT_ATOMS: atom_id res chain seq x y z
N PRO A 1 16.00 2.10 35.67
CA PRO A 1 15.48 1.47 34.43
C PRO A 1 15.12 -0.01 34.69
N THR A 2 13.84 -0.30 34.90
CA THR A 2 13.32 -1.64 35.16
C THR A 2 13.36 -2.51 33.91
N ALA A 3 13.87 -3.73 34.05
CA ALA A 3 14.30 -4.63 32.97
C ALA A 3 13.17 -5.45 32.29
N GLN A 4 11.95 -4.92 32.15
CA GLN A 4 10.86 -5.69 31.53
C GLN A 4 9.92 -4.82 30.69
N ALA A 5 10.15 -4.83 29.37
CA ALA A 5 9.08 -4.80 28.37
C ALA A 5 9.66 -5.25 27.02
N PRO A 6 9.01 -6.17 26.27
CA PRO A 6 8.89 -5.97 24.84
C PRO A 6 7.51 -5.37 24.61
N ALA A 7 7.42 -4.04 24.67
CA ALA A 7 6.17 -3.32 24.43
C ALA A 7 5.78 -3.24 22.94
N TYR A 8 6.69 -3.62 22.02
CA TYR A 8 6.48 -3.57 20.57
C TYR A 8 6.79 -4.91 19.93
N ALA A 9 6.06 -5.25 18.86
CA ALA A 9 6.32 -6.44 18.07
C ALA A 9 7.63 -6.28 17.28
N GLU A 10 8.59 -7.16 17.54
CA GLU A 10 9.88 -7.21 16.84
C GLU A 10 9.71 -7.81 15.43
N ILE A 11 10.15 -7.07 14.41
CA ILE A 11 10.27 -7.56 13.04
C ILE A 11 11.74 -7.45 12.63
N ALA A 12 12.37 -8.61 12.42
CA ALA A 12 13.74 -8.65 11.93
C ALA A 12 13.84 -7.93 10.57
N PRO A 13 14.80 -7.01 10.37
CA PRO A 13 14.99 -6.31 9.10
C PRO A 13 15.15 -7.26 7.91
N ALA A 14 15.79 -8.41 8.11
CA ALA A 14 16.00 -9.43 7.07
C ALA A 14 14.81 -10.37 6.85
N SER A 15 13.68 -10.19 7.57
CA SER A 15 12.50 -11.03 7.36
C SER A 15 11.91 -10.80 5.98
N ALA A 16 11.46 -11.87 5.32
CA ALA A 16 10.90 -11.79 3.96
C ALA A 16 9.69 -10.85 3.88
N GLU A 17 8.87 -10.82 4.93
CA GLU A 17 7.74 -9.89 5.05
C GLU A 17 8.19 -8.43 5.09
N ARG A 18 9.22 -8.10 5.88
CA ARG A 18 9.76 -6.74 5.95
C ARG A 18 10.37 -6.32 4.62
N ALA A 19 11.22 -7.18 4.06
CA ALA A 19 11.89 -6.97 2.78
C ALA A 19 10.91 -6.70 1.63
N GLU A 20 9.71 -7.28 1.67
CA GLU A 20 8.71 -7.05 0.63
C GLU A 20 8.15 -5.61 0.62
N ILE A 21 8.08 -4.97 1.79
CA ILE A 21 7.49 -3.64 1.94
C ILE A 21 8.52 -2.53 2.19
N ASP A 22 9.81 -2.87 2.31
CA ASP A 22 10.89 -1.91 2.63
C ASP A 22 10.88 -0.67 1.74
N ASP A 23 10.86 -0.84 0.40
CA ASP A 23 10.75 0.33 -0.49
C ASP A 23 9.46 1.13 -0.22
N ALA A 24 8.34 0.44 -0.02
CA ALA A 24 7.03 1.10 0.08
C ALA A 24 6.85 1.87 1.40
N ILE A 25 7.50 1.46 2.49
CA ILE A 25 7.42 2.16 3.79
C ILE A 25 8.22 3.47 3.83
N GLU A 26 9.19 3.66 2.92
CA GLU A 26 9.98 4.89 2.82
C GLU A 26 9.22 6.08 2.20
N CYS A 27 7.90 5.96 2.02
CA CYS A 27 7.07 7.03 1.51
C CYS A 27 6.98 8.19 2.50
N ILE A 28 7.50 9.36 2.10
CA ILE A 28 7.52 10.57 2.92
C ILE A 28 6.22 11.39 2.88
N GLY A 29 5.16 10.90 2.23
CA GLY A 29 3.87 11.59 2.17
C GLY A 29 3.84 12.91 1.39
N CYS A 30 4.77 13.14 0.46
CA CYS A 30 4.88 14.43 -0.24
C CYS A 30 3.73 14.76 -1.23
N GLY A 31 2.93 13.77 -1.63
CA GLY A 31 1.77 13.99 -2.51
C GLY A 31 2.08 14.23 -4.00
N MET A 32 3.33 14.20 -4.45
CA MET A 32 3.68 14.38 -5.88
C MET A 32 2.99 13.34 -6.77
N CYS A 33 2.98 12.08 -6.33
CA CYS A 33 2.31 11.00 -7.04
C CYS A 33 0.79 11.18 -7.14
N VAL A 34 0.17 11.79 -6.12
CA VAL A 34 -1.26 12.11 -6.08
C VAL A 34 -1.55 13.24 -7.07
N SER A 35 -0.75 14.30 -7.02
CA SER A 35 -0.87 15.48 -7.90
C SER A 35 -0.69 15.13 -9.38
N ALA A 36 0.20 14.19 -9.70
CA ALA A 36 0.46 13.76 -11.08
C ALA A 36 -0.57 12.74 -11.62
N CYS A 37 -1.42 12.16 -10.77
CA CYS A 37 -2.33 11.10 -11.20
C CYS A 37 -3.63 11.68 -11.78
N THR A 38 -3.87 11.45 -13.07
CA THR A 38 -5.10 11.93 -13.75
C THR A 38 -6.37 11.31 -13.17
N MET A 39 -6.31 10.09 -12.63
CA MET A 39 -7.48 9.46 -11.99
C MET A 39 -7.88 10.15 -10.70
N VAL A 40 -6.92 10.69 -9.93
CA VAL A 40 -7.23 11.49 -8.74
C VAL A 40 -7.89 12.81 -9.15
N ALA A 41 -7.42 13.42 -10.24
CA ALA A 41 -8.03 14.64 -10.77
C ALA A 41 -9.45 14.40 -11.32
N HIS A 42 -9.72 13.21 -11.86
CA HIS A 42 -11.01 12.86 -12.45
C HIS A 42 -12.05 12.37 -11.43
N ASP A 43 -11.64 11.55 -10.46
CA ASP A 43 -12.53 10.96 -9.46
C ASP A 43 -12.07 11.31 -8.04
N ARG A 44 -12.83 12.19 -7.38
CA ARG A 44 -12.53 12.65 -6.01
C ARG A 44 -12.66 11.54 -4.96
N ARG A 45 -13.30 10.41 -5.27
CA ARG A 45 -13.43 9.27 -4.36
C ARG A 45 -12.24 8.33 -4.46
N PHE A 46 -11.46 8.41 -5.53
CA PHE A 46 -10.26 7.60 -5.68
C PHE A 46 -9.20 8.05 -4.66
N PRO A 47 -8.76 7.18 -3.73
CA PRO A 47 -7.83 7.56 -2.66
C PRO A 47 -6.42 7.88 -3.19
N GLY A 48 -6.09 7.47 -4.41
CA GLY A 48 -4.83 7.82 -5.06
C GLY A 48 -3.64 6.91 -4.72
N PRO A 49 -2.51 7.12 -5.41
CA PRO A 49 -1.36 6.21 -5.35
C PRO A 49 -0.64 6.20 -4.00
N ALA A 50 -0.55 7.34 -3.30
CA ALA A 50 0.07 7.40 -1.97
C ALA A 50 -0.70 6.55 -0.95
N ALA A 51 -2.03 6.69 -0.92
CA ALA A 51 -2.89 5.93 -0.02
C ALA A 51 -2.85 4.43 -0.33
N LEU A 52 -2.88 4.04 -1.60
CA LEU A 52 -2.78 2.64 -1.99
C LEU A 52 -1.39 2.05 -1.72
N ASN A 53 -0.31 2.83 -1.86
CA ASN A 53 1.03 2.41 -1.43
C ASN A 53 1.07 2.15 0.08
N ARG A 54 0.48 3.03 0.89
CA ARG A 54 0.36 2.79 2.34
C ARG A 54 -0.51 1.56 2.65
N ALA A 55 -1.62 1.40 1.95
CA ALA A 55 -2.48 0.23 2.11
C ALA A 55 -1.75 -1.08 1.83
N PHE A 56 -0.86 -1.11 0.82
CA PHE A 56 -0.01 -2.28 0.55
C PHE A 56 0.88 -2.61 1.76
N THR A 57 1.59 -1.62 2.31
CA THR A 57 2.46 -1.85 3.48
C THR A 57 1.68 -2.39 4.67
N LEU A 58 0.49 -1.85 4.94
CA LEU A 58 -0.37 -2.28 6.04
C LEU A 58 -0.96 -3.67 5.77
N GLN A 59 -1.31 -3.99 4.53
CA GLN A 59 -1.89 -5.27 4.17
C GLN A 59 -0.87 -6.43 4.19
N ARG A 60 0.42 -6.08 4.18
CA ARG A 60 1.56 -6.99 4.30
C ARG A 60 2.17 -7.03 5.68
N ASP A 61 1.83 -6.11 6.58
CA ASP A 61 2.31 -6.10 7.96
C ASP A 61 1.36 -6.93 8.83
N ARG A 62 1.81 -8.12 9.26
CA ARG A 62 1.01 -9.04 10.09
C ARG A 62 0.60 -8.49 11.46
N ARG A 63 1.13 -7.32 11.86
CA ARG A 63 0.75 -6.62 13.10
C ARG A 63 -0.49 -5.75 12.91
N ASP A 64 -0.87 -5.41 11.67
CA ASP A 64 -2.05 -4.57 11.40
C ASP A 64 -3.34 -5.39 11.61
N ALA A 65 -4.15 -5.02 12.59
CA ALA A 65 -5.39 -5.74 12.88
C ALA A 65 -6.56 -5.35 11.94
N ALA A 66 -6.38 -4.35 11.08
CA ALA A 66 -7.46 -3.75 10.28
C ALA A 66 -7.53 -4.30 8.84
N HIS A 67 -6.93 -5.46 8.57
CA HIS A 67 -6.86 -6.06 7.23
C HIS A 67 -8.23 -6.21 6.55
N ASP A 68 -9.22 -6.83 7.20
CA ASP A 68 -10.52 -7.11 6.57
C ASP A 68 -11.32 -5.83 6.30
N ALA A 69 -11.31 -4.89 7.24
CA ALA A 69 -11.91 -3.58 7.06
C ALA A 69 -11.27 -2.84 5.87
N ARG A 70 -9.95 -2.92 5.73
CA ARG A 70 -9.23 -2.34 4.59
C ARG A 70 -9.56 -3.04 3.28
N TRP A 71 -9.67 -4.37 3.28
CA TRP A 71 -10.06 -5.11 2.08
C TRP A 71 -11.44 -4.73 1.58
N SER A 72 -12.41 -4.50 2.47
CA SER A 72 -13.77 -4.07 2.07
C SER A 72 -13.75 -2.77 1.25
N ILE A 73 -12.83 -1.86 1.58
CA ILE A 73 -12.62 -0.60 0.84
C ILE A 73 -11.82 -0.87 -0.44
N LEU A 74 -10.72 -1.61 -0.35
CA LEU A 74 -9.79 -1.85 -1.46
C LEU A 74 -10.45 -2.53 -2.65
N VAL A 75 -11.33 -3.51 -2.40
CA VAL A 75 -12.06 -4.23 -3.46
C VAL A 75 -13.35 -3.52 -3.88
N GLY A 76 -13.77 -2.49 -3.15
CA GLY A 76 -14.92 -1.66 -3.51
C GLY A 76 -14.66 -0.82 -4.77
N ASP A 77 -15.74 -0.21 -5.27
CA ASP A 77 -15.74 0.46 -6.56
C ASP A 77 -14.77 1.63 -6.65
N ASP A 78 -14.43 2.29 -5.53
CA ASP A 78 -13.72 3.56 -5.53
C ASP A 78 -12.20 3.45 -5.31
N ALA A 79 -11.67 2.25 -5.02
CA ALA A 79 -10.25 2.07 -4.68
C ALA A 79 -9.44 1.37 -5.79
N LEU A 80 -9.10 0.08 -5.64
CA LEU A 80 -8.24 -0.62 -6.59
C LEU A 80 -8.78 -0.62 -8.03
N PRO A 81 -10.09 -0.73 -8.30
CA PRO A 81 -10.62 -0.68 -9.67
C PRO A 81 -10.36 0.65 -10.39
N ARG A 82 -10.21 1.77 -9.67
CA ARG A 82 -10.05 3.10 -10.28
C ARG A 82 -8.64 3.41 -10.77
N CYS A 83 -7.62 2.63 -10.37
CA CYS A 83 -6.27 2.85 -10.92
C CYS A 83 -6.20 2.32 -12.37
N HIS A 84 -5.85 3.14 -13.35
CA HIS A 84 -5.75 2.66 -14.75
C HIS A 84 -4.32 2.30 -15.17
N GLY A 85 -3.39 2.19 -14.22
CA GLY A 85 -2.04 1.67 -14.49
C GLY A 85 -1.14 2.60 -15.32
N GLN A 86 -1.39 3.91 -15.31
CA GLN A 86 -0.64 4.89 -16.12
C GLN A 86 0.85 5.02 -15.75
N GLY A 87 1.23 4.67 -14.52
CA GLY A 87 2.65 4.65 -14.10
C GLY A 87 3.23 5.99 -13.65
N THR A 88 2.62 7.13 -13.98
CA THR A 88 3.16 8.47 -13.69
C THR A 88 3.49 8.71 -12.21
N CYS A 89 2.77 8.08 -11.29
CA CYS A 89 3.06 8.14 -9.85
C CYS A 89 4.44 7.57 -9.46
N THR A 90 4.95 6.61 -10.22
CA THR A 90 6.31 6.08 -10.06
C THR A 90 7.33 7.06 -10.62
N ASP A 91 7.08 7.62 -11.81
CA ASP A 91 8.02 8.49 -12.51
C ASP A 91 8.32 9.79 -11.74
N VAL A 92 7.31 10.34 -11.05
CA VAL A 92 7.45 11.61 -10.31
C VAL A 92 7.90 11.43 -8.85
N CYS A 93 8.09 10.19 -8.38
CA CYS A 93 8.39 9.94 -6.98
C CYS A 93 9.83 10.39 -6.65
N PRO A 94 10.03 11.38 -5.76
CA PRO A 94 11.38 11.89 -5.45
C PRO A 94 12.24 10.86 -4.70
N MET A 95 11.58 9.96 -3.98
CA MET A 95 12.21 8.85 -3.25
C MET A 95 12.45 7.62 -4.15
N ARG A 96 12.13 7.69 -5.45
CA ARG A 96 12.25 6.60 -6.43
C ARG A 96 11.47 5.33 -6.06
N LEU A 97 10.40 5.50 -5.29
CA LEU A 97 9.48 4.42 -4.95
C LEU A 97 8.57 4.11 -6.13
N SER A 98 8.01 2.90 -6.17
CA SER A 98 7.02 2.51 -7.17
C SER A 98 5.65 2.26 -6.54
N PRO A 99 4.81 3.30 -6.33
CA PRO A 99 3.41 3.11 -5.95
C PRO A 99 2.65 2.19 -6.93
N THR A 100 2.99 2.25 -8.23
CA THR A 100 2.42 1.37 -9.26
C THR A 100 2.65 -0.11 -8.93
N ARG A 101 3.86 -0.48 -8.48
CA ARG A 101 4.19 -1.84 -8.07
C ARG A 101 3.36 -2.27 -6.85
N SER A 102 3.23 -1.41 -5.84
CA SER A 102 2.39 -1.66 -4.67
C SER A 102 0.92 -1.89 -5.04
N ILE A 103 0.37 -1.08 -5.96
CA ILE A 103 -1.01 -1.24 -6.45
C ILE A 103 -1.20 -2.56 -7.20
N ILE A 104 -0.24 -2.95 -8.05
CA ILE A 104 -0.28 -4.24 -8.76
C ILE A 104 -0.25 -5.41 -7.76
N ARG A 105 0.59 -5.34 -6.72
CA ARG A 105 0.63 -6.36 -5.67
C ARG A 105 -0.69 -6.47 -4.93
N LEU A 106 -1.29 -5.34 -4.56
CA LEU A 106 -2.63 -5.32 -3.95
C LEU A 106 -3.69 -5.96 -4.86
N ARG A 107 -3.66 -5.72 -6.17
CA ARG A 107 -4.57 -6.37 -7.12
C ARG A 107 -4.38 -7.87 -7.19
N GLN A 108 -3.13 -8.34 -7.22
CA GLN A 108 -2.82 -9.77 -7.19
C GLN A 108 -3.35 -10.43 -5.91
N MET A 109 -3.14 -9.78 -4.76
CA MET A 109 -3.67 -10.22 -3.47
C MET A 109 -5.21 -10.21 -3.46
N ALA A 110 -5.85 -9.17 -4.02
CA ALA A 110 -7.30 -9.07 -4.14
C ALA A 110 -7.88 -10.22 -4.97
N VAL A 111 -7.28 -10.53 -6.13
CA VAL A 111 -7.70 -11.66 -6.96
C VAL A 111 -7.60 -12.97 -6.19
N ARG A 112 -6.44 -13.25 -5.57
CA ARG A 112 -6.25 -14.47 -4.74
C ARG A 112 -7.31 -14.58 -3.63
N ARG A 113 -7.68 -13.45 -3.01
CA ARG A 113 -8.74 -13.39 -2.00
C ARG A 113 -10.11 -13.72 -2.58
N LEU A 114 -10.48 -13.09 -3.69
CA LEU A 114 -11.80 -13.26 -4.31
C LEU A 114 -12.01 -14.67 -4.88
N VAL A 115 -10.95 -15.34 -5.33
CA VAL A 115 -11.04 -16.71 -5.86
C VAL A 115 -10.70 -17.81 -4.83
N GLY A 116 -10.50 -17.46 -3.55
CA GLY A 116 -10.27 -18.43 -2.48
C GLY A 116 -8.87 -19.10 -2.50
N LEU A 117 -7.86 -18.45 -3.07
CA LEU A 117 -6.46 -18.93 -3.16
C LEU A 117 -5.54 -18.23 -2.14
N SER A 118 -6.10 -17.77 -1.02
CA SER A 118 -5.38 -17.01 0.03
C SER A 118 -4.89 -17.89 1.15
#